data_AF-A0AAE1HPP2-F1
#
_entry.id   AF-A0AAE1HPP2-F1
#
_cell.length_a   1.000
_cell.length_b   1.000
_cell.length_c   1.000
_cell.angle_alpha   90.00
_cell.angle_beta   90.00
_cell.angle_gamma   90.00
#
_symmetry.space_group_name_H-M   'P 1'
#
loop_
_entity.id
_entity.type
_entity.pdbx_description
1 polymer ?
#
loop_
_entity_poly.entity_id
_entity_poly.type
_entity_poly.pdbx_seq_one_letter_code
_entity_poly.pdbx_strand_id
1 'polypeptide(L)'
;MTLDPTTDAWGSYCAKPVSRVLYRTLARVTKKTASAGNRTRVARVAGEHSTAEAIVVGSLGSWDPANNSVLNQLGIPKFRQNTLKRKCVSDAIRWSRDIYVEHVTQRRQFTQNVTLPAH
;
A
#
# COMPACT_ATOMS: atom_id res chain seq x y z
N MET A 1 7.16 22.10 40.26
CA MET A 1 7.50 21.27 39.09
C MET A 1 6.42 21.48 38.04
N THR A 2 6.69 22.40 37.11
CA THR A 2 5.82 22.75 36.00
C THR A 2 5.85 21.63 34.98
N LEU A 3 4.70 21.00 34.74
CA LEU A 3 4.52 20.03 33.66
C LEU A 3 4.67 20.75 32.32
N ASP A 4 5.52 20.22 31.46
CA ASP A 4 5.81 20.69 30.10
C ASP A 4 4.55 20.55 29.20
N PRO A 5 4.12 21.61 28.49
CA PRO A 5 2.92 21.59 27.64
C PRO A 5 3.04 20.73 26.36
N THR A 6 4.15 20.02 26.14
CA THR A 6 4.33 19.15 24.96
C THR A 6 3.60 17.81 25.02
N THR A 7 3.06 17.41 26.18
CA THR A 7 2.38 16.10 26.31
C THR A 7 0.93 16.12 25.78
N ASP A 8 0.30 17.30 25.68
CA ASP A 8 -1.10 17.45 25.24
C ASP A 8 -1.24 17.67 23.73
N ALA A 9 -0.12 17.89 23.03
CA ALA A 9 -0.11 18.11 21.58
C ALA A 9 -0.45 16.84 20.78
N TRP A 10 -0.18 15.65 21.32
CA TRP A 10 -0.42 14.37 20.64
C TRP A 10 -1.91 14.01 20.56
N GLY A 11 -2.71 14.34 21.59
CA GLY A 11 -4.16 14.11 21.58
C GLY A 11 -4.90 14.98 20.55
N SER A 12 -4.41 16.19 20.30
CA SER A 12 -4.98 17.12 19.32
C SER A 12 -4.62 16.77 17.87
N TYR A 13 -3.48 16.11 17.62
CA TYR A 13 -3.14 15.59 16.29
C TYR A 13 -4.04 14.42 15.85
N CYS A 14 -4.52 13.60 16.79
CA CYS A 14 -5.45 12.51 16.51
C CYS A 14 -6.91 12.98 16.26
N ALA A 15 -7.26 14.20 16.67
CA ALA A 15 -8.61 14.76 16.54
C ALA A 15 -8.81 15.69 15.32
N LYS A 16 -7.74 16.00 14.57
CA LYS A 16 -7.88 16.70 13.28
C LYS A 16 -8.50 15.73 12.27
N PRO A 17 -9.46 16.16 11.43
CA PRO A 17 -10.06 15.29 10.43
C PRO A 17 -8.94 14.69 9.60
N VAL A 18 -8.74 13.37 9.79
CA VAL A 18 -7.78 12.53 9.08
C VAL A 18 -7.86 12.98 7.63
N SER A 19 -6.79 13.60 7.11
CA SER A 19 -6.85 14.40 5.88
C SER A 19 -7.63 13.64 4.80
N ARG A 20 -8.48 14.32 4.00
CA ARG A 20 -9.25 13.67 2.92
C ARG A 20 -8.38 12.72 2.06
N VAL A 21 -7.09 13.03 1.95
CA VAL A 21 -6.07 12.21 1.29
C VAL A 21 -5.92 10.85 1.98
N LEU A 22 -5.71 10.79 3.29
CA LEU A 22 -5.52 9.55 4.04
C LEU A 22 -6.79 8.68 4.03
N TYR A 23 -7.98 9.26 4.22
CA TYR A 23 -9.25 8.51 4.12
C TYR A 23 -9.47 7.91 2.71
N ARG A 24 -9.16 8.67 1.65
CA ARG A 24 -9.28 8.18 0.26
C ARG A 24 -8.25 7.11 -0.10
N THR A 25 -7.06 7.17 0.48
CA THR A 25 -6.02 6.16 0.30
C THR A 25 -6.41 4.86 1.01
N LEU A 26 -6.88 4.93 2.25
CA LEU A 26 -7.42 3.77 2.98
C LEU A 26 -8.62 3.15 2.24
N ALA A 27 -9.51 3.97 1.68
CA ALA A 27 -10.63 3.51 0.85
C ALA A 27 -10.16 2.84 -0.47
N ARG A 28 -9.00 3.19 -1.02
CA ARG A 28 -8.43 2.52 -2.19
C ARG A 28 -7.80 1.17 -1.85
N VAL A 29 -7.10 1.08 -0.72
CA VAL A 29 -6.50 -0.17 -0.23
C VAL A 29 -7.58 -1.21 0.04
N THR A 30 -8.64 -0.83 0.75
CA THR A 30 -9.78 -1.71 1.06
C THR A 30 -10.55 -2.17 -0.18
N LYS A 31 -10.72 -1.31 -1.18
CA LYS A 31 -11.34 -1.71 -2.47
C LYS A 31 -10.49 -2.73 -3.23
N LYS A 32 -9.17 -2.59 -3.19
CA LYS A 32 -8.25 -3.48 -3.93
C LYS A 32 -8.19 -4.87 -3.30
N THR A 33 -8.21 -4.97 -1.97
CA THR A 33 -8.29 -6.26 -1.26
C THR A 33 -9.63 -6.95 -1.51
N ALA A 34 -10.74 -6.22 -1.47
CA ALA A 34 -12.07 -6.76 -1.78
C ALA A 34 -12.16 -7.30 -3.22
N SER A 35 -11.58 -6.59 -4.20
CA SER A 35 -11.57 -7.04 -5.60
C SER A 35 -10.75 -8.33 -5.79
N ALA A 36 -9.61 -8.47 -5.10
CA ALA A 36 -8.80 -9.68 -5.17
C ALA A 36 -9.53 -10.90 -4.55
N GLY A 37 -10.23 -10.70 -3.43
CA GLY A 37 -11.09 -11.72 -2.81
C GLY A 37 -12.24 -12.16 -3.71
N ASN A 38 -12.88 -11.23 -4.43
CA ASN A 38 -13.95 -11.58 -5.36
C ASN A 38 -13.44 -12.41 -6.55
N ARG A 39 -12.25 -12.10 -7.10
CA ARG A 39 -11.67 -12.88 -8.21
C ARG A 39 -11.36 -14.32 -7.83
N THR A 40 -10.77 -14.53 -6.66
CA THR A 40 -10.50 -15.88 -6.16
C THR A 40 -11.78 -16.65 -5.88
N ARG A 41 -12.84 -15.99 -5.38
CA ARG A 41 -14.16 -16.62 -5.25
C ARG A 41 -14.73 -17.07 -6.59
N VAL A 42 -14.65 -16.23 -7.63
CA VAL A 42 -15.12 -16.58 -8.98
C VAL A 42 -14.33 -17.76 -9.56
N ALA A 43 -13.01 -17.76 -9.42
CA ALA A 43 -12.17 -18.87 -9.86
C ALA A 43 -12.47 -20.18 -9.10
N ARG A 44 -12.74 -20.11 -7.79
CA ARG A 44 -13.17 -21.28 -7.00
C ARG A 44 -14.51 -21.83 -7.44
N VAL A 45 -15.48 -20.97 -7.76
CA VAL A 45 -16.78 -21.39 -8.31
C VAL A 45 -16.60 -22.04 -9.69
N ALA A 46 -15.60 -21.61 -10.47
CA ALA A 46 -15.23 -22.23 -11.74
C ALA A 46 -14.41 -23.54 -11.59
N GLY A 47 -14.21 -24.04 -10.36
CA GLY A 47 -13.47 -25.28 -10.08
C GLY A 47 -11.95 -25.14 -9.99
N GLU A 48 -11.43 -23.90 -10.01
CA GLU A 48 -9.99 -23.63 -9.94
C GLU A 48 -9.54 -23.29 -8.51
N HIS A 49 -8.49 -23.99 -8.05
CA HIS A 49 -7.87 -23.70 -6.75
C HIS A 49 -6.98 -22.45 -6.83
N SER A 50 -7.57 -21.29 -6.55
CA SER A 50 -6.85 -20.02 -6.46
C SER A 50 -6.78 -19.49 -5.03
N THR A 51 -5.61 -18.98 -4.65
CA THR A 51 -5.34 -18.27 -3.39
C THR A 51 -4.90 -16.84 -3.71
N ALA A 52 -5.34 -15.89 -2.89
CA ALA A 52 -4.91 -14.50 -2.98
C ALA A 52 -4.31 -14.11 -1.63
N GLU A 53 -3.03 -13.80 -1.65
CA GLU A 53 -2.28 -13.35 -0.49
C GLU A 53 -1.77 -11.93 -0.74
N ALA A 54 -1.71 -11.14 0.34
CA ALA A 54 -1.24 -9.77 0.29
C ALA A 54 0.26 -9.73 0.64
N ILE A 55 1.03 -8.96 -0.13
CA ILE A 55 2.41 -8.63 0.22
C ILE A 55 2.40 -7.37 1.10
N VAL A 56 2.92 -7.49 2.31
CA VAL A 56 2.97 -6.38 3.27
C VAL A 56 4.32 -5.66 3.18
N VAL A 57 4.29 -4.36 2.86
CA VAL A 57 5.47 -3.50 2.81
C VAL A 57 5.18 -2.22 3.58
N GLY A 58 6.08 -1.86 4.50
CA GLY A 58 6.00 -0.61 5.26
C GLY A 58 6.23 0.61 4.37
N SER A 59 5.69 1.77 4.79
CA SER A 59 5.81 3.04 4.06
C SER A 59 7.27 3.49 3.83
N LEU A 60 8.17 3.13 4.74
CA LEU A 60 9.61 3.40 4.64
C LEU A 60 10.40 2.26 3.98
N GLY A 61 9.71 1.24 3.43
CA GLY A 61 10.33 0.12 2.73
C GLY A 61 10.65 -1.10 3.58
N SER A 62 10.14 -1.18 4.82
CA SER A 62 10.24 -2.39 5.63
C SER A 62 9.53 -3.56 4.93
N TRP A 63 10.17 -4.72 4.88
CA TRP A 63 9.62 -5.92 4.25
C TRP A 63 9.26 -6.95 5.31
N ASP A 64 8.03 -7.44 5.29
CA ASP A 64 7.59 -8.51 6.19
C ASP A 64 8.25 -9.85 5.80
N PRO A 65 9.00 -10.51 6.70
CA PRO A 65 9.55 -11.85 6.46
C PRO A 65 8.48 -12.89 6.08
N ALA A 66 7.24 -12.74 6.53
CA ALA A 66 6.13 -13.63 6.19
C ALA A 66 5.81 -13.64 4.69
N ASN A 67 6.10 -12.57 3.95
CA ASN A 67 5.91 -12.53 2.50
C ASN A 67 6.75 -13.58 1.76
N ASN A 68 7.87 -14.03 2.34
CA ASN A 68 8.77 -14.96 1.67
C ASN A 68 8.15 -16.36 1.54
N SER A 69 7.27 -16.77 2.47
CA SER A 69 6.58 -18.06 2.39
C SER A 69 5.66 -18.10 1.16
N VAL A 70 4.92 -17.00 0.92
CA VAL A 70 4.05 -16.78 -0.24
C VAL A 70 4.83 -16.88 -1.54
N LEU A 71 5.98 -16.20 -1.61
CA LEU A 71 6.84 -16.21 -2.81
C LEU A 71 7.42 -17.60 -3.10
N ASN A 72 7.71 -18.36 -2.04
CA ASN A 72 8.17 -19.75 -2.16
C ASN A 72 7.05 -20.68 -2.64
N GLN A 73 5.82 -20.52 -2.12
CA GLN A 73 4.65 -21.28 -2.57
C GLN A 73 4.32 -21.02 -4.04
N LEU A 74 4.51 -19.77 -4.51
CA LEU A 74 4.37 -19.42 -5.93
C LEU A 74 5.50 -19.97 -6.81
N GLY A 75 6.52 -20.64 -6.25
CA GLY A 75 7.64 -21.19 -7.00
C GLY A 75 8.58 -20.13 -7.61
N ILE A 76 8.58 -18.91 -7.08
CA ILE A 76 9.43 -17.83 -7.61
C ILE A 76 10.88 -18.08 -7.15
N PRO A 77 11.87 -18.16 -8.06
CA PRO A 77 13.25 -18.39 -7.67
C PRO A 77 13.84 -17.17 -6.93
N LYS A 78 14.74 -17.41 -5.97
CA LYS A 78 15.30 -16.38 -5.07
C LYS A 78 15.82 -15.12 -5.78
N PHE A 79 16.45 -15.27 -6.94
CA PHE A 79 16.95 -14.11 -7.71
C PHE A 79 15.82 -13.18 -8.19
N ARG A 80 14.66 -13.74 -8.58
CA ARG A 80 13.47 -12.95 -8.95
C ARG A 80 12.77 -12.39 -7.72
N GLN A 81 12.77 -13.11 -6.60
CA GLN A 81 12.19 -12.62 -5.34
C GLN A 81 12.87 -11.31 -4.90
N ASN A 82 14.20 -11.23 -4.98
CA ASN A 82 14.94 -10.02 -4.63
C ASN A 82 14.58 -8.84 -5.54
N THR A 83 14.45 -9.07 -6.84
CA THR A 83 14.03 -8.04 -7.81
C THR A 83 12.59 -7.59 -7.55
N LEU A 84 11.69 -8.53 -7.26
CA LEU A 84 10.30 -8.24 -6.94
C LEU A 84 10.18 -7.42 -5.66
N LYS A 85 10.88 -7.84 -4.59
CA LYS A 85 10.98 -7.10 -3.33
C LYS A 85 11.44 -5.66 -3.55
N ARG A 86 12.52 -5.46 -4.32
CA ARG A 86 13.03 -4.11 -4.65
C ARG A 86 11.99 -3.26 -5.38
N LYS A 87 11.27 -3.83 -6.35
CA LYS A 87 10.18 -3.14 -7.06
C LYS A 87 9.05 -2.74 -6.11
N CYS A 88 8.54 -3.69 -5.33
CA CYS A 88 7.47 -3.42 -4.36
C CYS A 88 7.86 -2.36 -3.33
N VAL A 89 9.09 -2.43 -2.79
CA VAL A 89 9.61 -1.45 -1.83
C VAL A 89 9.77 -0.07 -2.46
N SER A 90 10.36 0.01 -3.66
CA SER A 90 10.50 1.28 -4.39
C SER A 90 9.15 1.92 -4.66
N ASP A 91 8.16 1.12 -5.08
CA ASP A 91 6.79 1.59 -5.32
C ASP A 91 6.13 2.06 -4.02
N ALA A 92 6.27 1.32 -2.91
CA ALA A 92 5.70 1.71 -1.62
C ALA A 92 6.27 3.04 -1.10
N ILE A 93 7.59 3.23 -1.22
CA ILE A 93 8.26 4.48 -0.85
C ILE A 93 7.79 5.62 -1.75
N ARG A 94 7.72 5.39 -3.08
CA ARG A 94 7.21 6.38 -4.03
C ARG A 94 5.80 6.83 -3.69
N TRP A 95 4.88 5.88 -3.43
CA TRP A 95 3.51 6.18 -3.02
C TRP A 95 3.46 6.97 -1.72
N SER A 96 4.28 6.60 -0.74
CA SER A 96 4.36 7.31 0.55
C SER A 96 4.83 8.75 0.38
N ARG A 97 5.88 8.96 -0.44
CA ARG A 97 6.36 10.29 -0.82
C ARG A 97 5.28 11.10 -1.54
N ASP A 98 4.62 10.51 -2.53
CA ASP A 98 3.64 11.22 -3.35
C ASP A 98 2.43 11.67 -2.50
N ILE A 99 2.00 10.85 -1.54
CA ILE A 99 0.97 11.21 -0.54
C ILE A 99 1.46 12.36 0.35
N TYR A 100 2.69 12.31 0.83
CA TYR A 100 3.26 13.38 1.66
C TYR A 100 3.39 14.70 0.89
N VAL A 101 3.89 14.66 -0.34
CA VAL A 101 4.02 15.86 -1.18
C VAL A 101 2.65 16.41 -1.54
N GLU A 102 1.65 15.57 -1.85
CA GLU A 102 0.26 16.03 -2.03
C GLU A 102 -0.28 16.68 -0.76
N HIS A 103 0.04 16.15 0.42
CA HIS A 103 -0.37 16.73 1.69
C HIS A 103 0.24 18.13 1.94
N VAL A 104 1.53 18.31 1.63
CA VAL A 104 2.21 19.61 1.85
C VAL A 104 1.83 20.63 0.77
N THR A 105 1.86 20.22 -0.50
CA THR A 105 1.65 21.14 -1.64
C THR A 105 0.18 21.33 -2.01
N GLN A 106 -0.72 20.49 -1.48
CA GLN A 106 -2.13 20.38 -1.89
C GLN A 106 -2.32 20.10 -3.39
N ARG A 107 -1.25 19.68 -4.09
CA ARG A 107 -1.26 19.33 -5.52
C ARG A 107 -1.09 17.82 -5.69
N ARG A 108 -2.01 17.22 -6.45
CA ARG A 108 -1.99 15.80 -6.82
C ARG A 108 -0.67 15.42 -7.51
N GLN A 109 0.02 14.41 -6.98
CA GLN A 109 1.29 13.91 -7.53
C GLN A 109 1.15 12.63 -8.39
N PHE A 110 -0.02 11.97 -8.36
CA PHE A 110 -0.29 10.80 -9.18
C PHE A 110 -1.36 11.10 -10.24
N THR A 111 -1.00 10.93 -11.51
CA THR A 111 -1.92 11.04 -12.65
C THR A 111 -2.72 9.73 -12.76
N GLN A 112 -4.05 9.81 -12.78
CA GLN A 112 -4.90 8.61 -12.88
C GLN A 112 -4.96 7.99 -14.27
N ASN A 113 -4.53 8.70 -15.32
CA ASN A 113 -4.56 8.22 -16.69
C ASN A 113 -3.26 8.61 -17.40
N VAL A 114 -2.35 7.66 -17.58
CA VAL A 114 -1.36 7.76 -18.65
C VAL A 114 -2.09 7.31 -19.91
N THR A 115 -2.72 8.25 -20.61
CA THR A 115 -3.11 7.99 -22.01
C THR A 115 -1.79 7.92 -22.77
N LEU A 116 -1.30 6.70 -23.03
CA LEU A 116 -0.21 6.52 -23.97
C LEU A 116 -0.70 7.05 -25.33
N PRO A 117 0.02 7.99 -25.97
CA PRO A 117 -0.35 8.39 -27.32
C PRO A 117 -0.29 7.13 -28.20
N ALA A 118 -1.39 6.85 -28.89
CA ALA A 118 -1.41 5.83 -29.93
C ALA A 118 -0.44 6.27 -31.03
N HIS A 119 0.67 5.56 -31.16
CA HIS A 119 1.55 5.63 -32.32
C HIS A 119 0.99 4.71 -33.41
#